data_AF-A0A842KJC1-F1
#
_entry.id   AF-A0A842KJC1-F1
#
_cell.length_a   1.000
_cell.length_b   1.000
_cell.length_c   1.000
_cell.angle_alpha   90.00
_cell.angle_beta   90.00
_cell.angle_gamma   90.00
#
_symmetry.space_group_name_H-M   'P 1'
#
loop_
_entity.id
_entity.type
_entity.pdbx_description
1 polymer ?
#
loop_
_entity_poly.entity_id
_entity_poly.type
_entity_poly.pdbx_seq_one_letter_code
_entity_poly.pdbx_strand_id
1 'polypeptide(L)'
;MRSFSFLLIFFLLFTTISIPFSYAEEKYPFLINLRIDAVNESISEVEPLSSYWFKFKYYNGGTFQKNYYAFYVKFSVEVEGSGWQAFVDPQWSHLYPNETKIGTVRVVSSERPSNYAYIHLHGELYDIWGNVHSANYTFQVKSSAYHTFDVRMEKNYIEAKQEQWYNIPVKIKNYGNYEERFSIIIDYCPPGWLATVAQNPIVIPPKGEEMTYLSFVVPHEKFYLQRTVYFIRYRVDAISTGSSKVMSILVVLEGGHLTLGQIVALASSMPSLIILFTIGFIFYRRNNLCAYVPKMWIEEKEELSKMSKEERRKVKKELKEAWKSAVYFCRNLAKEDKEIRKLKKVANKKQRKLEEKIIKSYEKMNEELKNAWKEECKKIDELCEKKSKKIKREIQKIYPEEPKKIDLPDIPKYEIDEKRLEIIEPNKIKIKDLFDRIDRDKISVEREILKIKEMGNEIREKIKRDFELLEK
;
A
#
# COMPACT_ATOMS: atom_id res chain seq x y z
N MET A 1 -12.62 -6.16 102.77
CA MET A 1 -13.69 -5.82 101.82
C MET A 1 -13.57 -4.36 101.43
N ARG A 2 -12.58 -4.11 100.56
CA ARG A 2 -12.34 -2.87 99.83
C ARG A 2 -12.69 -3.19 98.38
N SER A 3 -13.12 -2.20 97.60
CA SER A 3 -13.37 -2.27 96.14
C SER A 3 -14.80 -2.52 95.64
N PHE A 4 -15.86 -2.15 96.39
CA PHE A 4 -17.22 -2.08 95.81
C PHE A 4 -17.88 -0.69 95.85
N SER A 5 -17.37 0.26 96.63
CA SER A 5 -17.99 1.61 96.75
C SER A 5 -17.47 2.65 95.76
N PHE A 6 -16.35 2.39 95.06
CA PHE A 6 -15.79 3.34 94.08
C PHE A 6 -16.39 3.18 92.66
N LEU A 7 -16.94 2.00 92.34
CA LEU A 7 -17.56 1.72 91.04
C LEU A 7 -18.98 2.31 90.93
N LEU A 8 -19.67 2.52 92.07
CA LEU A 8 -21.01 3.12 92.09
C LEU A 8 -20.98 4.65 91.87
N ILE A 9 -19.92 5.33 92.31
CA ILE A 9 -19.77 6.78 92.17
C ILE A 9 -19.28 7.15 90.77
N PHE A 10 -18.48 6.30 90.12
CA PHE A 10 -18.05 6.52 88.73
C PHE A 10 -19.18 6.26 87.72
N PHE A 11 -20.14 5.38 88.04
CA PHE A 11 -21.34 5.14 87.22
C PHE A 11 -22.40 6.26 87.36
N LEU A 12 -22.41 6.97 88.51
CA LEU A 12 -23.29 8.12 88.76
C LEU A 12 -22.78 9.44 88.16
N LEU A 13 -21.52 9.52 87.71
CA LEU A 13 -20.96 10.70 87.02
C LEU A 13 -21.01 10.61 85.49
N PHE A 14 -21.28 9.44 84.91
CA PHE A 14 -21.54 9.24 83.48
C PHE A 14 -23.04 9.24 83.12
N THR A 15 -23.90 9.46 84.11
CA THR A 15 -25.34 9.67 83.92
C THR A 15 -25.73 11.13 84.19
N THR A 16 -24.84 12.07 83.87
CA THR A 16 -25.24 13.43 83.52
C THR A 16 -25.98 13.38 82.18
N ILE A 17 -27.24 12.99 82.29
CA ILE A 17 -28.37 13.57 81.58
C ILE A 17 -28.00 14.00 80.16
N SER A 18 -27.97 13.02 79.25
CA SER A 18 -28.63 13.25 77.98
C SER A 18 -30.06 13.66 78.34
N ILE A 19 -30.30 14.96 78.44
CA ILE A 19 -31.66 15.47 78.33
C ILE A 19 -31.98 15.16 76.88
N PRO A 20 -32.82 14.16 76.54
CA PRO A 20 -33.54 14.32 75.30
C PRO A 20 -34.21 15.68 75.47
N PHE A 21 -33.87 16.65 74.61
CA PHE A 21 -34.75 17.79 74.39
C PHE A 21 -36.07 17.16 73.96
N SER A 22 -36.87 16.81 74.95
CA SER A 22 -38.24 16.38 74.77
C SER A 22 -38.89 17.66 74.31
N TYR A 23 -39.10 17.75 72.99
CA TYR A 23 -40.00 18.74 72.42
C TYR A 23 -41.23 18.74 73.31
N ALA A 24 -41.45 19.85 74.01
CA ALA A 24 -42.64 20.03 74.80
C ALA A 24 -43.80 19.77 73.85
N GLU A 25 -44.67 18.82 74.18
CA GLU A 25 -45.97 18.69 73.50
C GLU A 25 -46.62 20.08 73.56
N GLU A 26 -46.74 20.67 72.38
CA GLU A 26 -47.09 22.07 72.21
C GLU A 26 -48.49 22.30 72.76
N LYS A 27 -48.58 22.97 73.91
CA LYS A 27 -49.83 23.04 74.68
C LYS A 27 -50.91 23.86 73.95
N TYR A 28 -50.55 24.64 72.92
CA TYR A 28 -51.44 25.54 72.17
C TYR A 28 -50.96 25.84 70.71
N PRO A 29 -50.98 24.85 69.78
CA PRO A 29 -50.50 25.01 68.39
C PRO A 29 -51.32 26.01 67.54
N PHE A 30 -52.47 26.46 68.04
CA PHE A 30 -53.33 27.43 67.36
C PHE A 30 -52.90 28.89 67.59
N LEU A 31 -52.08 29.18 68.61
CA LEU A 31 -51.68 30.54 68.95
C LEU A 31 -50.62 31.08 67.99
N ILE A 32 -49.60 30.28 67.69
CA ILE A 32 -48.50 30.63 66.80
C ILE A 32 -48.35 29.47 65.81
N ASN A 33 -48.28 29.80 64.52
CA ASN A 33 -48.15 28.80 63.47
C ASN A 33 -47.46 29.45 62.26
N LEU A 34 -46.28 28.98 61.88
CA LEU A 34 -45.63 29.46 60.66
C LEU A 34 -46.41 28.98 59.44
N ARG A 35 -46.75 29.89 58.53
CA ARG A 35 -47.29 29.54 57.21
C ARG A 35 -46.37 30.03 56.12
N ILE A 36 -46.21 29.21 55.09
CA ILE A 36 -45.44 29.52 53.88
C ILE A 36 -46.34 29.27 52.68
N ASP A 37 -46.55 30.30 51.87
CA ASP A 37 -47.34 30.22 50.64
C ASP A 37 -46.51 30.76 49.46
N ALA A 38 -46.63 30.15 48.29
CA ALA A 38 -46.05 30.70 47.07
C ALA A 38 -46.74 32.02 46.68
N VAL A 39 -45.94 32.98 46.22
CA VAL A 39 -46.41 34.28 45.70
C VAL A 39 -46.50 34.25 44.17
N ASN A 40 -45.54 33.57 43.53
CA ASN A 40 -45.56 33.30 42.10
C ASN A 40 -45.85 31.82 41.82
N GLU A 41 -45.67 31.40 40.57
CA GLU A 41 -45.87 30.03 40.13
C GLU A 41 -45.04 29.06 40.99
N SER A 42 -45.67 27.96 41.41
CA SER A 42 -45.01 26.89 42.15
C SER A 42 -44.24 25.92 41.26
N ILE A 43 -44.40 26.05 39.93
CA ILE A 43 -43.77 25.25 38.90
C ILE A 43 -43.15 26.18 37.87
N SER A 44 -41.88 25.96 37.48
CA SER A 44 -41.23 26.74 36.42
C SER A 44 -40.41 25.86 35.49
N GLU A 45 -40.32 26.25 34.22
CA GLU A 45 -39.36 25.71 33.26
C GLU A 45 -38.07 26.55 33.26
N VAL A 46 -36.91 25.91 33.31
CA VAL A 46 -35.59 26.57 33.44
C VAL A 46 -34.63 25.98 32.42
N GLU A 47 -33.98 26.84 31.65
CA GLU A 47 -32.95 26.42 30.68
C GLU A 47 -31.66 25.98 31.41
N PRO A 48 -30.91 24.99 30.90
CA PRO A 48 -29.61 24.63 31.49
C PRO A 48 -28.68 25.83 31.60
N LEU A 49 -27.85 25.85 32.65
CA LEU A 49 -26.96 26.98 33.02
C LEU A 49 -27.69 28.29 33.38
N SER A 50 -29.03 28.32 33.36
CA SER A 50 -29.82 29.46 33.78
C SER A 50 -30.33 29.31 35.22
N SER A 51 -30.96 30.37 35.75
CA SER A 51 -31.52 30.38 37.10
C SER A 51 -32.91 31.01 37.14
N TYR A 52 -33.75 30.53 38.06
CA TYR A 52 -35.10 31.03 38.30
C TYR A 52 -35.30 31.42 39.77
N TRP A 53 -36.19 32.37 40.03
CA TRP A 53 -36.48 32.88 41.36
C TRP A 53 -37.94 32.60 41.74
N PHE A 54 -38.15 31.67 42.65
CA PHE A 54 -39.43 31.51 43.34
C PHE A 54 -39.56 32.59 44.41
N LYS A 55 -40.78 33.09 44.59
CA LYS A 55 -41.13 34.01 45.67
C LYS A 55 -42.12 33.32 46.58
N PHE A 56 -41.88 33.40 47.88
CA PHE A 56 -42.81 32.91 48.90
C PHE A 56 -43.10 34.01 49.90
N LYS A 57 -44.27 33.93 50.52
CA LYS A 57 -44.61 34.76 51.67
C LYS A 57 -44.64 33.87 52.91
N TYR A 58 -44.21 34.44 54.03
CA TYR A 58 -44.26 33.79 55.32
C TYR A 58 -44.87 34.72 56.37
N TYR A 59 -45.71 34.15 57.23
CA TYR A 59 -46.49 34.88 58.23
C TYR A 59 -46.90 33.96 59.38
N ASN A 60 -47.36 34.55 60.48
CA ASN A 60 -47.98 33.80 61.56
C ASN A 60 -49.48 33.56 61.24
N GLY A 61 -49.83 32.30 60.95
CA GLY A 61 -51.19 31.84 60.75
C GLY A 61 -51.94 31.48 62.04
N GLY A 62 -51.33 31.67 63.21
CA GLY A 62 -51.97 31.49 64.50
C GLY A 62 -52.83 32.68 64.94
N THR A 63 -53.57 32.53 66.04
CA THR A 63 -54.48 33.57 66.56
C THR A 63 -53.77 34.67 67.36
N PHE A 64 -52.48 34.49 67.68
CA PHE A 64 -51.68 35.52 68.35
C PHE A 64 -51.26 36.61 67.36
N GLN A 65 -51.81 37.81 67.51
CA GLN A 65 -51.62 38.91 66.54
C GLN A 65 -51.09 40.21 67.19
N LYS A 66 -50.73 40.18 68.47
CA LYS A 66 -50.25 41.38 69.21
C LYS A 66 -48.74 41.55 69.09
N ASN A 67 -48.28 42.72 68.64
CA ASN A 67 -46.86 43.02 68.38
C ASN A 67 -46.05 43.35 69.65
N TYR A 68 -46.03 42.44 70.63
CA TYR A 68 -45.20 42.62 71.84
C TYR A 68 -43.75 42.22 71.63
N TYR A 69 -43.49 41.26 70.73
CA TYR A 69 -42.16 40.73 70.45
C TYR A 69 -42.13 40.20 69.01
N ALA A 70 -40.93 40.13 68.43
CA ALA A 70 -40.73 39.55 67.11
C ALA A 70 -40.34 38.08 67.23
N PHE A 71 -40.89 37.25 66.35
CA PHE A 71 -40.47 35.87 66.17
C PHE A 71 -39.16 35.81 65.38
N TYR A 72 -38.30 34.87 65.72
CA TYR A 72 -37.13 34.54 64.89
C TYR A 72 -37.53 33.42 63.93
N VAL A 73 -37.30 33.60 62.64
CA VAL A 73 -37.62 32.61 61.61
C VAL A 73 -36.34 32.26 60.87
N LYS A 74 -36.10 30.97 60.66
CA LYS A 74 -34.98 30.43 59.90
C LYS A 74 -35.50 29.64 58.71
N PHE A 75 -34.80 29.73 57.57
CA PHE A 75 -35.12 29.00 56.36
C PHE A 75 -33.94 28.16 55.90
N SER A 76 -34.23 26.96 55.39
CA SER A 76 -33.28 26.10 54.68
C SER A 76 -33.95 25.50 53.45
N VAL A 77 -33.14 25.08 52.48
CA VAL A 77 -33.62 24.45 51.25
C VAL A 77 -32.90 23.13 51.01
N GLU A 78 -33.67 22.13 50.60
CA GLU A 78 -33.18 20.84 50.15
C GLU A 78 -33.65 20.59 48.71
N VAL A 79 -32.79 19.96 47.90
CA VAL A 79 -33.03 19.76 46.48
C VAL A 79 -33.09 18.27 46.18
N GLU A 80 -34.25 17.79 45.74
CA GLU A 80 -34.44 16.45 45.21
C GLU A 80 -34.31 16.49 43.69
N GLY A 81 -33.10 16.26 43.18
CA GLY A 81 -32.82 16.21 41.75
C GLY A 81 -31.34 16.38 41.41
N SER A 82 -30.85 15.66 40.39
CA SER A 82 -29.44 15.73 39.99
C SER A 82 -29.16 16.99 39.16
N GLY A 83 -28.07 17.70 39.46
CA GLY A 83 -27.64 18.85 38.65
C GLY A 83 -28.46 20.12 38.86
N TRP A 84 -29.11 20.25 40.01
CA TRP A 84 -29.84 21.43 40.48
C TRP A 84 -29.25 21.93 41.79
N GLN A 85 -29.27 23.24 42.00
CA GLN A 85 -28.88 23.88 43.25
C GLN A 85 -29.93 24.92 43.63
N ALA A 86 -30.21 25.08 44.92
CA ALA A 86 -31.15 26.08 45.41
C ALA A 86 -30.56 26.87 46.59
N PHE A 87 -30.96 28.13 46.68
CA PHE A 87 -30.54 29.07 47.71
C PHE A 87 -31.75 29.88 48.18
N VAL A 88 -31.94 30.00 49.49
CA VAL A 88 -33.02 30.79 50.07
C VAL A 88 -32.50 32.14 50.61
N ASP A 89 -33.24 33.20 50.35
CA ASP A 89 -33.00 34.54 50.85
C ASP A 89 -34.31 35.20 51.32
N PRO A 90 -34.45 35.61 52.59
CA PRO A 90 -33.43 35.55 53.63
C PRO A 90 -33.27 34.14 54.22
N GLN A 91 -32.06 33.77 54.67
CA GLN A 91 -31.83 32.53 55.42
C GLN A 91 -32.40 32.59 56.84
N TRP A 92 -32.55 33.78 57.40
CA TRP A 92 -33.20 34.03 58.67
C TRP A 92 -33.76 35.45 58.69
N SER A 93 -34.81 35.67 59.48
CA SER A 93 -35.44 36.99 59.61
C SER A 93 -36.17 37.09 60.94
N HIS A 94 -36.54 38.32 61.31
CA HIS A 94 -37.50 38.57 62.38
C HIS A 94 -38.86 38.90 61.79
N LEU A 95 -39.94 38.43 62.39
CA LEU A 95 -41.30 38.67 61.94
C LEU A 95 -42.19 39.02 63.15
N TYR A 96 -42.89 40.14 63.11
CA TYR A 96 -43.91 40.41 64.13
C TYR A 96 -45.19 39.57 63.89
N PRO A 97 -45.98 39.28 64.93
CA PRO A 97 -47.13 38.38 64.81
C PRO A 97 -48.18 38.74 63.76
N ASN A 98 -48.34 40.03 63.43
CA ASN A 98 -49.26 40.50 62.40
C ASN A 98 -48.59 40.82 61.04
N GLU A 99 -47.29 40.59 60.91
CA GLU A 99 -46.55 40.87 59.69
C GLU A 99 -46.62 39.71 58.70
N THR A 100 -46.58 40.05 57.42
CA THR A 100 -46.30 39.12 56.32
C THR A 100 -45.06 39.61 55.60
N LYS A 101 -44.08 38.73 55.44
CA LYS A 101 -42.83 39.04 54.72
C LYS A 101 -42.67 38.15 53.51
N ILE A 102 -41.83 38.59 52.58
CA ILE A 102 -41.54 37.89 51.34
C ILE A 102 -40.10 37.39 51.40
N GLY A 103 -39.91 36.12 51.05
CA GLY A 103 -38.62 35.53 50.77
C GLY A 103 -38.56 35.06 49.32
N THR A 104 -37.35 34.66 48.91
CA THR A 104 -37.08 34.14 47.58
C THR A 104 -36.26 32.86 47.66
N VAL A 105 -36.50 31.95 46.72
CA VAL A 105 -35.69 30.76 46.50
C VAL A 105 -35.11 30.84 45.09
N ARG A 106 -33.80 31.06 44.99
CA ARG A 106 -33.06 31.01 43.73
C ARG A 106 -32.72 29.57 43.41
N VAL A 107 -33.17 29.09 42.27
CA VAL A 107 -32.81 27.77 41.74
C VAL A 107 -31.89 27.95 40.55
N VAL A 108 -30.77 27.22 40.53
CA VAL A 108 -29.76 27.26 39.49
C VAL A 108 -29.64 25.87 38.87
N SER A 109 -29.69 25.81 37.55
CA SER A 109 -29.47 24.58 36.79
C SER A 109 -28.00 24.42 36.42
N SER A 110 -27.51 23.18 36.42
CA SER A 110 -26.20 22.83 35.87
C SER A 110 -26.24 22.71 34.34
N GLU A 111 -25.14 22.26 33.72
CA GLU A 111 -25.11 21.91 32.29
C GLU A 111 -26.02 20.72 31.95
N ARG A 112 -26.27 19.82 32.92
CA ARG A 112 -27.00 18.55 32.71
C ARG A 112 -27.99 18.26 33.85
N PRO A 113 -28.98 19.14 34.06
CA PRO A 113 -29.98 18.96 35.11
C PRO A 113 -30.89 17.76 34.84
N SER A 114 -31.45 17.15 35.88
CA SER A 114 -32.56 16.19 35.72
C SER A 114 -33.78 16.87 35.12
N ASN A 115 -34.64 16.10 34.44
CA ASN A 115 -35.87 16.59 33.82
C ASN A 115 -36.77 17.36 34.79
N TYR A 116 -36.88 16.86 36.02
CA TYR A 116 -37.59 17.52 37.10
C TYR A 116 -36.70 17.53 38.34
N ALA A 117 -36.92 18.52 39.20
CA ALA A 117 -36.45 18.53 40.57
C ALA A 117 -37.49 19.18 41.49
N TYR A 118 -37.49 18.75 42.74
CA TYR A 118 -38.31 19.32 43.79
C TYR A 118 -37.42 20.09 44.76
N ILE A 119 -37.83 21.30 45.09
CA ILE A 119 -37.10 22.20 45.99
C ILE A 119 -37.93 22.33 47.26
N HIS A 120 -37.49 21.66 48.32
CA HIS A 120 -38.14 21.68 49.62
C HIS A 120 -37.63 22.87 50.41
N LEU A 121 -38.50 23.86 50.61
CA LEU A 121 -38.26 24.98 51.51
C LEU A 121 -38.76 24.58 52.90
N HIS A 122 -37.85 24.60 53.87
CA HIS A 122 -38.13 24.36 55.27
C HIS A 122 -38.02 25.67 56.03
N GLY A 123 -39.06 26.02 56.78
CA GLY A 123 -39.08 27.16 57.68
C GLY A 123 -39.26 26.69 59.12
N GLU A 124 -38.53 27.32 60.03
CA GLU A 124 -38.62 27.12 61.48
C GLU A 124 -38.83 28.47 62.15
N LEU A 125 -39.95 28.65 62.84
CA LEU A 125 -40.24 29.83 63.64
C LEU A 125 -40.03 29.51 65.11
N TYR A 126 -39.24 30.32 65.79
CA TYR A 126 -38.91 30.22 67.20
C TYR A 126 -39.72 31.26 67.97
N ASP A 127 -40.55 30.80 68.89
CA ASP A 127 -41.30 31.67 69.79
C ASP A 127 -40.45 32.15 70.99
N ILE A 128 -41.00 33.06 71.81
CA ILE A 128 -40.33 33.57 73.02
C ILE A 128 -40.19 32.55 74.15
N TRP A 129 -40.89 31.43 74.04
CA TRP A 129 -40.85 30.33 75.00
C TRP A 129 -39.89 29.22 74.55
N GLY A 130 -39.25 29.37 73.38
CA GLY A 130 -38.31 28.42 72.81
C GLY A 130 -38.97 27.26 72.05
N ASN A 131 -40.27 27.30 71.79
CA ASN A 131 -40.93 26.31 70.94
C ASN A 131 -40.64 26.60 69.47
N VAL A 132 -40.60 25.53 68.66
CA VAL A 132 -40.29 25.58 67.24
C VAL A 132 -41.54 25.19 66.44
N HIS A 133 -42.00 26.11 65.59
CA HIS A 133 -43.10 25.89 64.66
C HIS A 133 -42.54 25.73 63.24
N SER A 134 -42.64 24.53 62.68
CA SER A 134 -42.10 24.23 61.36
C SER A 134 -43.17 24.36 60.27
N ALA A 135 -42.77 24.87 59.11
CA ALA A 135 -43.61 24.91 57.91
C ALA A 135 -42.77 24.54 56.69
N ASN A 136 -43.33 23.72 55.81
CA ASN A 136 -42.63 23.26 54.62
C ASN A 136 -43.44 23.62 53.36
N TYR A 137 -42.76 24.02 52.30
CA TYR A 137 -43.34 24.25 50.99
C TYR A 137 -42.44 23.67 49.92
N THR A 138 -43.01 23.03 48.90
CA THR A 138 -42.22 22.41 47.82
C THR A 138 -42.47 23.13 46.50
N PHE A 139 -41.42 23.63 45.86
CA PHE A 139 -41.44 24.12 44.48
C PHE A 139 -41.04 22.99 43.53
N GLN A 140 -41.54 23.04 42.30
CA GLN A 140 -41.14 22.12 41.23
C GLN A 140 -40.44 22.90 40.13
N VAL A 141 -39.31 22.38 39.66
CA VAL A 141 -38.66 22.89 38.44
C VAL A 141 -38.62 21.79 37.39
N LYS A 142 -38.84 22.21 36.15
CA LYS A 142 -38.68 21.39 34.96
C LYS A 142 -37.50 21.95 34.16
N SER A 143 -36.58 21.10 33.73
CA SER A 143 -35.57 21.52 32.76
C SER A 143 -36.25 21.75 31.42
N SER A 144 -35.89 22.82 30.72
CA SER A 144 -36.22 22.92 29.30
C SER A 144 -35.51 21.81 28.51
N ALA A 145 -36.00 21.54 27.30
CA ALA A 145 -35.40 20.55 26.43
C ALA A 145 -33.96 20.96 26.08
N TYR A 146 -33.00 20.07 26.36
CA TYR A 146 -31.60 20.33 26.09
C TYR A 146 -30.89 19.13 25.49
N HIS A 147 -29.89 19.43 24.67
CA HIS A 147 -29.13 18.46 23.92
C HIS A 147 -27.69 18.44 24.38
N THR A 148 -27.23 17.25 24.71
CA THR A 148 -25.81 16.98 24.92
C THR A 148 -25.62 15.50 24.68
N PHE A 149 -24.58 15.16 23.93
CA PHE A 149 -24.26 13.78 23.65
C PHE A 149 -22.75 13.61 23.61
N ASP A 150 -22.31 12.39 23.79
CA ASP A 150 -20.92 12.02 23.63
C ASP A 150 -20.76 10.86 22.67
N VAL A 151 -19.67 10.87 21.92
CA VAL A 151 -19.33 9.84 20.95
C VAL A 151 -18.01 9.24 21.36
N ARG A 152 -18.01 7.95 21.66
CA ARG A 152 -16.84 7.23 22.15
C ARG A 152 -16.48 6.13 21.17
N MET A 153 -15.19 6.00 20.92
CA MET A 153 -14.59 4.94 20.14
C MET A 153 -13.55 4.23 20.98
N GLU A 154 -13.53 2.90 20.92
CA GLU A 154 -12.55 2.10 21.67
C GLU A 154 -11.15 2.19 21.06
N LYS A 155 -11.05 2.24 19.73
CA LYS A 155 -9.78 2.37 19.00
C LYS A 155 -9.92 3.28 17.80
N ASN A 156 -9.20 4.39 17.81
CA ASN A 156 -9.09 5.34 16.69
C ASN A 156 -7.90 5.04 15.76
N TYR A 157 -7.15 3.97 16.04
CA TYR A 157 -6.00 3.53 15.25
C TYR A 157 -6.13 2.04 14.92
N ILE A 158 -5.97 1.70 13.64
CA ILE A 158 -6.15 0.34 13.13
C ILE A 158 -4.98 -0.01 12.22
N GLU A 159 -4.33 -1.12 12.52
CA GLU A 159 -3.38 -1.76 11.60
C GLU A 159 -4.18 -2.68 10.68
N ALA A 160 -4.32 -2.25 9.44
CA ALA A 160 -5.13 -2.92 8.44
C ALA A 160 -4.28 -3.60 7.38
N LYS A 161 -4.90 -4.54 6.68
CA LYS A 161 -4.39 -5.24 5.52
C LYS A 161 -5.30 -4.92 4.34
N GLN A 162 -4.71 -4.89 3.16
CA GLN A 162 -5.46 -4.75 1.91
C GLN A 162 -6.41 -5.94 1.71
N GLU A 163 -7.53 -5.70 1.03
CA GLU A 163 -8.61 -6.66 0.74
C GLU A 163 -9.31 -7.25 1.97
N GLN A 164 -9.29 -6.54 3.11
CA GLN A 164 -9.99 -6.94 4.34
C GLN A 164 -11.09 -5.96 4.73
N TRP A 165 -12.10 -6.50 5.40
CA TRP A 165 -13.23 -5.78 5.97
C TRP A 165 -12.96 -5.52 7.45
N TYR A 166 -13.21 -4.28 7.88
CA TYR A 166 -13.03 -3.85 9.26
C TYR A 166 -14.31 -3.26 9.80
N ASN A 167 -14.66 -3.62 11.05
CA ASN A 167 -15.81 -3.10 11.77
C ASN A 167 -15.34 -2.41 13.04
N ILE A 168 -15.71 -1.14 13.20
CA ILE A 168 -15.31 -0.32 14.34
C ILE A 168 -16.55 -0.01 15.18
N PRO A 169 -16.57 -0.35 16.47
CA PRO A 169 -17.66 0.03 17.35
C PRO A 169 -17.61 1.53 17.65
N VAL A 170 -18.75 2.20 17.44
CA VAL A 170 -18.99 3.60 17.79
C VAL A 170 -20.12 3.63 18.81
N LYS A 171 -19.82 4.11 20.02
CA LYS A 171 -20.79 4.29 21.12
C LYS A 171 -21.27 5.73 21.15
N ILE A 172 -22.58 5.93 21.11
CA ILE A 172 -23.20 7.25 21.25
C ILE A 172 -24.00 7.25 22.54
N LYS A 173 -23.75 8.24 23.40
CA LYS A 173 -24.47 8.42 24.67
C LYS A 173 -25.25 9.73 24.64
N ASN A 174 -26.57 9.65 24.82
CA ASN A 174 -27.44 10.80 24.92
C ASN A 174 -27.48 11.28 26.38
N TYR A 175 -26.92 12.46 26.67
CA TYR A 175 -27.04 13.13 27.97
C TYR A 175 -28.19 14.13 28.02
N GLY A 176 -28.85 14.36 26.88
CA GLY A 176 -30.05 15.15 26.78
C GLY A 176 -31.20 14.53 27.56
N ASN A 177 -32.23 15.34 27.75
CA ASN A 177 -33.37 15.01 28.59
C ASN A 177 -34.61 14.56 27.80
N TYR A 178 -34.48 14.45 26.47
CA TYR A 178 -35.48 13.92 25.53
C TYR A 178 -34.87 12.86 24.58
N GLU A 179 -35.72 12.11 23.89
CA GLU A 179 -35.30 11.13 22.88
C GLU A 179 -34.76 11.82 21.64
N GLU A 180 -33.53 11.49 21.24
CA GLU A 180 -32.86 12.12 20.10
C GLU A 180 -32.56 11.11 19.00
N ARG A 181 -32.57 11.57 17.75
CA ARG A 181 -32.14 10.78 16.60
C ARG A 181 -30.75 11.23 16.14
N PHE A 182 -29.83 10.28 16.08
CA PHE A 182 -28.47 10.51 15.64
C PHE A 182 -28.26 9.95 14.23
N SER A 183 -27.66 10.76 13.36
CA SER A 183 -27.20 10.33 12.04
C SER A 183 -25.68 10.28 12.00
N ILE A 184 -25.10 9.19 11.52
CA ILE A 184 -23.65 9.09 11.29
C ILE A 184 -23.37 9.29 9.80
N ILE A 185 -22.58 10.31 9.47
CA ILE A 185 -22.24 10.69 8.11
C ILE A 185 -20.73 10.55 7.91
N ILE A 186 -20.32 9.90 6.83
CA ILE A 186 -18.91 9.74 6.49
C ILE A 186 -18.49 10.94 5.65
N ASP A 187 -17.82 11.91 6.29
CA ASP A 187 -17.37 13.16 5.65
C ASP A 187 -16.24 12.92 4.65
N TYR A 188 -15.35 11.98 4.96
CA TYR A 188 -14.19 11.69 4.13
C TYR A 188 -13.80 10.22 4.25
N CYS A 189 -13.58 9.60 3.10
CA CYS A 189 -13.02 8.28 2.96
C CYS A 189 -11.90 8.36 1.89
N PRO A 190 -10.77 7.64 2.06
CA PRO A 190 -9.75 7.59 1.03
C PRO A 190 -10.30 7.13 -0.33
N PRO A 191 -9.73 7.59 -1.46
CA PRO A 191 -10.22 7.23 -2.79
C PRO A 191 -10.25 5.70 -3.00
N GLY A 192 -11.38 5.19 -3.48
CA GLY A 192 -11.56 3.75 -3.76
C GLY A 192 -11.88 2.89 -2.53
N TRP A 193 -11.85 3.46 -1.32
CA TRP A 193 -12.31 2.78 -0.12
C TRP A 193 -13.83 2.87 -0.03
N LEU A 194 -14.46 1.83 0.50
CA LEU A 194 -15.89 1.80 0.77
C LEU A 194 -16.08 1.80 2.28
N ALA A 195 -16.88 2.75 2.79
CA ALA A 195 -17.22 2.82 4.20
C ALA A 195 -18.74 3.01 4.36
N THR A 196 -19.31 2.37 5.38
CA THR A 196 -20.74 2.35 5.67
C THR A 196 -20.98 2.23 7.17
N VAL A 197 -22.21 2.46 7.60
CA VAL A 197 -22.65 2.36 9.00
C VAL A 197 -23.75 1.31 9.07
N ALA A 198 -23.64 0.37 10.02
CA ALA A 198 -24.56 -0.76 10.12
C ALA A 198 -26.01 -0.35 10.39
N GLN A 199 -26.22 0.63 11.27
CA GLN A 199 -27.53 1.17 11.61
C GLN A 199 -27.48 2.69 11.62
N ASN A 200 -28.30 3.32 10.78
CA ASN A 200 -28.40 4.76 10.64
C ASN A 200 -29.79 5.14 10.04
N PRO A 201 -30.61 6.00 10.66
CA PRO A 201 -30.38 6.72 11.93
C PRO A 201 -30.56 5.84 13.17
N ILE A 202 -30.05 6.31 14.30
CA ILE A 202 -30.13 5.65 15.60
C ILE A 202 -30.98 6.52 16.54
N VAL A 203 -31.94 5.90 17.22
CA VAL A 203 -32.81 6.59 18.18
C VAL A 203 -32.35 6.22 19.58
N ILE A 204 -31.99 7.21 20.40
CA ILE A 204 -31.45 6.96 21.74
C ILE A 204 -32.29 7.72 22.78
N PRO A 205 -32.87 7.01 23.77
CA PRO A 205 -33.64 7.64 24.83
C PRO A 205 -32.77 8.52 25.74
N PRO A 206 -33.37 9.41 26.56
CA PRO A 206 -32.65 10.22 27.52
C PRO A 206 -31.73 9.38 28.43
N LYS A 207 -30.49 9.81 28.63
CA LYS A 207 -29.46 9.09 29.41
C LYS A 207 -29.08 7.70 28.87
N GLY A 208 -29.65 7.30 27.73
CA GLY A 208 -29.37 6.04 27.04
C GLY A 208 -28.03 6.07 26.30
N GLU A 209 -27.55 4.87 25.99
CA GLU A 209 -26.32 4.66 25.21
C GLU A 209 -26.59 3.54 24.22
N GLU A 210 -26.18 3.74 22.96
CA GLU A 210 -26.32 2.76 21.90
C GLU A 210 -24.99 2.58 21.17
N MET A 211 -24.69 1.34 20.75
CA MET A 211 -23.51 1.01 19.98
C MET A 211 -23.91 0.68 18.53
N THR A 212 -23.23 1.29 17.57
CA THR A 212 -23.30 0.92 16.16
C THR A 212 -21.92 0.60 15.62
N TYR A 213 -21.84 0.09 14.40
CA TYR A 213 -20.58 -0.26 13.75
C TYR A 213 -20.36 0.55 12.49
N LEU A 214 -19.18 1.19 12.40
CA LEU A 214 -18.65 1.75 11.17
C LEU A 214 -17.81 0.68 10.48
N SER A 215 -18.26 0.26 9.30
CA SER A 215 -17.61 -0.77 8.49
C SER A 215 -16.88 -0.14 7.33
N PHE A 216 -15.66 -0.58 7.04
CA PHE A 216 -14.94 -0.15 5.84
C PHE A 216 -14.11 -1.26 5.22
N VAL A 217 -13.86 -1.15 3.92
CA VAL A 217 -13.08 -2.09 3.12
C VAL A 217 -11.85 -1.38 2.57
N VAL A 218 -10.69 -2.00 2.80
CA VAL A 218 -9.42 -1.53 2.24
C VAL A 218 -9.23 -2.19 0.87
N PRO A 219 -9.20 -1.44 -0.24
CA PRO A 219 -8.94 -2.00 -1.56
C PRO A 219 -7.48 -2.45 -1.70
N HIS A 220 -7.19 -3.21 -2.75
CA HIS A 220 -5.81 -3.46 -3.15
C HIS A 220 -5.24 -2.23 -3.86
N GLU A 221 -4.15 -1.67 -3.32
CA GLU A 221 -3.43 -0.54 -3.88
C GLU A 221 -2.07 -0.94 -4.46
N LYS A 222 -1.25 -1.65 -3.68
CA LYS A 222 0.13 -2.00 -4.05
C LYS A 222 0.56 -3.34 -3.46
N PHE A 223 1.47 -4.03 -4.15
CA PHE A 223 2.10 -5.25 -3.66
C PHE A 223 2.87 -5.05 -2.34
N TYR A 224 3.46 -3.87 -2.14
CA TYR A 224 4.18 -3.53 -0.92
C TYR A 224 3.88 -2.09 -0.50
N LEU A 225 3.55 -1.91 0.77
CA LEU A 225 3.35 -0.60 1.38
C LEU A 225 4.34 -0.42 2.53
N GLN A 226 5.15 0.64 2.44
CA GLN A 226 6.00 1.08 3.53
C GLN A 226 5.16 1.97 4.44
N ARG A 227 4.61 1.37 5.51
CA ARG A 227 3.85 1.99 6.60
C ARG A 227 3.13 3.30 6.22
N THR A 228 2.06 3.18 5.44
CA THR A 228 1.27 4.31 4.95
C THR A 228 0.05 4.52 5.83
N VAL A 229 -0.23 5.78 6.19
CA VAL A 229 -1.34 6.15 7.08
C VAL A 229 -2.45 6.82 6.27
N TYR A 230 -3.65 6.28 6.38
CA TYR A 230 -4.89 6.83 5.84
C TYR A 230 -5.77 7.31 7.00
N PHE A 231 -6.71 8.20 6.72
CA PHE A 231 -7.70 8.60 7.69
C PHE A 231 -9.11 8.53 7.10
N ILE A 232 -10.08 8.09 7.90
CA ILE A 232 -11.50 8.14 7.60
C ILE A 232 -12.11 9.13 8.59
N ARG A 233 -12.83 10.14 8.09
CA ARG A 233 -13.50 11.14 8.93
C ARG A 233 -15.00 10.89 8.86
N TYR A 234 -15.65 10.88 10.02
CA TYR A 234 -17.09 10.80 10.12
C TYR A 234 -17.60 11.79 11.15
N ARG A 235 -18.87 12.17 11.01
CA ARG A 235 -19.56 13.10 11.88
C ARG A 235 -20.84 12.47 12.39
N VAL A 236 -21.13 12.69 13.66
CA VAL A 236 -22.39 12.28 14.28
C VAL A 236 -23.23 13.53 14.50
N ASP A 237 -24.37 13.59 13.81
CA ASP A 237 -25.31 14.71 13.83
C ASP A 237 -26.53 14.34 14.66
N ALA A 238 -26.86 15.18 15.65
CA ALA A 238 -28.15 15.14 16.33
C ALA A 238 -29.19 15.84 15.44
N ILE A 239 -30.14 15.08 14.92
CA ILE A 239 -31.05 15.53 13.84
C ILE A 239 -31.94 16.68 14.32
N SER A 240 -32.45 16.63 15.55
CA SER A 240 -33.40 17.65 16.01
C SER A 240 -32.76 19.01 16.33
N THR A 241 -31.45 19.04 16.60
CA THR A 241 -30.74 20.26 17.05
C THR A 241 -29.69 20.77 16.08
N GLY A 242 -29.27 19.95 15.11
CA GLY A 242 -28.19 20.28 14.18
C GLY A 242 -26.81 20.32 14.84
N SER A 243 -26.68 19.86 16.09
CA SER A 243 -25.39 19.74 16.77
C SER A 243 -24.61 18.54 16.23
N SER A 244 -23.31 18.72 16.01
CA SER A 244 -22.47 17.72 15.33
C SER A 244 -21.16 17.47 16.07
N LYS A 245 -20.74 16.21 16.17
CA LYS A 245 -19.42 15.80 16.66
C LYS A 245 -18.62 15.10 15.58
N VAL A 246 -17.44 15.62 15.26
CA VAL A 246 -16.53 15.07 14.23
C VAL A 246 -15.53 14.13 14.88
N MET A 247 -15.32 12.97 14.28
CA MET A 247 -14.41 11.93 14.71
C MET A 247 -13.57 11.44 13.53
N SER A 248 -12.38 10.91 13.84
CA SER A 248 -11.44 10.42 12.83
C SER A 248 -10.88 9.05 13.23
N ILE A 249 -10.73 8.19 12.24
CA ILE A 249 -10.10 6.87 12.34
C ILE A 249 -8.81 6.93 11.54
N LEU A 250 -7.69 6.56 12.15
CA LEU A 250 -6.41 6.36 11.50
C LEU A 250 -6.26 4.89 11.11
N VAL A 251 -5.99 4.63 9.84
CA VAL A 251 -5.79 3.28 9.30
C VAL A 251 -4.38 3.19 8.72
N VAL A 252 -3.56 2.31 9.29
CA VAL A 252 -2.18 2.08 8.87
C VAL A 252 -2.08 0.81 8.08
N LEU A 253 -1.51 0.91 6.89
CA LEU A 253 -1.21 -0.22 6.02
C LEU A 253 0.30 -0.44 5.97
N GLU A 254 0.75 -1.66 6.26
CA GLU A 254 2.15 -2.03 6.23
C GLU A 254 2.35 -3.46 5.73
N GLY A 255 3.37 -3.65 4.90
CA GLY A 255 3.86 -4.95 4.51
C GLY A 255 3.53 -5.34 3.06
N GLY A 256 3.81 -6.61 2.77
CA GLY A 256 3.53 -7.21 1.47
C GLY A 256 2.11 -7.76 1.40
N HIS A 257 1.38 -7.38 0.36
CA HIS A 257 0.02 -7.85 0.09
C HIS A 257 -0.06 -8.40 -1.33
N LEU A 258 -0.45 -9.66 -1.46
CA LEU A 258 -0.80 -10.26 -2.73
C LEU A 258 -2.31 -10.41 -2.79
N THR A 259 -2.91 -10.06 -3.92
CA THR A 259 -4.32 -10.39 -4.16
C THR A 259 -4.52 -11.89 -4.19
N LEU A 260 -5.71 -12.37 -3.86
CA LEU A 260 -6.02 -13.81 -3.93
C LEU A 260 -5.68 -14.40 -5.31
N GLY A 261 -5.98 -13.66 -6.38
CA GLY A 261 -5.65 -14.04 -7.76
C GLY A 261 -4.14 -14.15 -8.01
N GLN A 262 -3.34 -13.21 -7.48
CA GLN A 262 -1.88 -13.28 -7.60
C GLN A 262 -1.29 -14.46 -6.81
N ILE A 263 -1.84 -14.79 -5.63
CA ILE A 263 -1.43 -15.96 -4.85
C ILE A 263 -1.71 -17.23 -5.65
N VAL A 264 -2.91 -17.37 -6.22
CA VAL A 264 -3.29 -18.52 -7.04
C VAL A 264 -2.43 -18.62 -8.30
N ALA A 265 -2.15 -17.50 -8.97
CA ALA A 265 -1.27 -17.46 -10.13
C ALA A 265 0.17 -17.91 -9.79
N LEU A 266 0.73 -17.44 -8.68
CA LEU A 266 2.05 -17.88 -8.21
C LEU A 266 2.05 -19.36 -7.83
N ALA A 267 1.04 -19.82 -7.09
CA ALA A 267 0.92 -21.22 -6.67
C ALA A 267 0.76 -22.16 -7.88
N SER A 268 0.03 -21.74 -8.92
CA SER A 268 -0.18 -22.53 -10.13
C SER A 268 1.05 -22.59 -11.05
N SER A 269 1.85 -21.52 -11.11
CA SER A 269 3.04 -21.43 -11.98
C SER A 269 4.33 -21.94 -11.31
N MET A 270 4.39 -21.96 -9.98
CA MET A 270 5.53 -22.46 -9.20
C MET A 270 5.97 -23.88 -9.60
N PRO A 271 5.08 -24.88 -9.77
CA PRO A 271 5.47 -26.22 -10.20
C PRO A 271 6.20 -26.21 -11.54
N SER A 272 5.71 -25.44 -12.52
CA SER A 272 6.33 -25.31 -13.84
C SER A 272 7.71 -24.65 -13.76
N LEU A 273 7.87 -23.61 -12.94
CA LEU A 273 9.17 -22.97 -12.72
C LEU A 273 10.17 -23.92 -12.06
N ILE A 274 9.75 -24.70 -11.06
CA ILE A 274 10.59 -25.70 -10.40
C ILE A 274 11.02 -26.78 -11.40
N ILE A 275 10.11 -27.25 -12.26
CA ILE A 275 10.42 -28.20 -13.33
C ILE A 275 11.43 -27.60 -14.32
N LEU A 276 11.26 -26.33 -14.73
CA LEU A 276 12.21 -25.65 -15.59
C LEU A 276 13.60 -25.52 -14.96
N PHE A 277 13.68 -25.14 -13.68
CA PHE A 277 14.95 -25.06 -12.95
C PHE A 277 15.62 -26.42 -12.82
N THR A 278 14.86 -27.49 -12.53
CA THR A 278 15.40 -28.85 -12.42
C THR A 278 15.89 -29.38 -13.76
N ILE A 279 15.12 -29.20 -14.85
CA ILE A 279 15.55 -29.55 -16.21
C ILE A 279 16.81 -28.76 -16.59
N GLY A 280 16.82 -27.44 -16.36
CA GLY A 280 17.97 -26.58 -16.62
C GLY A 280 19.22 -27.03 -15.84
N PHE A 281 19.05 -27.41 -14.58
CA PHE A 281 20.13 -27.95 -13.75
C PHE A 281 20.65 -29.30 -14.27
N ILE A 282 19.76 -30.20 -14.71
CA ILE A 282 20.14 -31.49 -15.31
C ILE A 282 20.94 -31.26 -16.60
N PHE A 283 20.47 -30.38 -17.49
CA PHE A 283 21.18 -30.02 -18.72
C PHE A 283 22.53 -29.35 -18.44
N TYR A 284 22.58 -28.42 -17.48
CA TYR A 284 23.83 -27.79 -17.05
C TYR A 284 24.84 -28.84 -16.55
N ARG A 285 24.38 -29.80 -15.74
CA ARG A 285 25.23 -30.87 -15.22
C ARG A 285 25.69 -31.83 -16.32
N ARG A 286 24.81 -32.19 -17.26
CA ARG A 286 25.13 -33.08 -18.39
C ARG A 286 26.14 -32.45 -19.36
N ASN A 287 26.03 -31.15 -19.61
CA ASN A 287 26.93 -30.43 -20.51
C ASN A 287 28.25 -30.01 -19.87
N ASN A 288 28.37 -30.09 -18.54
CA ASN A 288 29.60 -29.81 -17.83
C ASN A 288 30.39 -31.10 -17.59
N LEU A 289 31.31 -31.43 -18.51
CA LEU A 289 32.18 -32.62 -18.41
C LEU A 289 32.93 -32.70 -17.06
N CYS A 290 33.26 -31.55 -16.47
CA CYS A 290 33.97 -31.48 -15.19
C CYS A 290 33.08 -31.81 -13.97
N ALA A 291 31.77 -31.93 -14.15
CA ALA A 291 30.86 -32.40 -13.10
C ALA A 291 30.92 -33.93 -12.89
N TYR A 292 31.54 -34.66 -13.83
CA TYR A 292 31.69 -36.12 -13.80
C TYR A 292 33.06 -36.58 -13.27
N VAL A 293 33.94 -35.66 -12.85
CA VAL A 293 35.22 -36.03 -12.23
C VAL A 293 34.93 -36.86 -10.97
N PRO A 294 35.32 -38.14 -10.94
CA PRO A 294 34.96 -39.05 -9.87
C PRO A 294 35.56 -38.59 -8.54
N LYS A 295 34.77 -38.68 -7.48
CA LYS A 295 35.23 -38.34 -6.14
C LYS A 295 36.00 -39.55 -5.59
N MET A 296 37.33 -39.51 -5.67
CA MET A 296 38.21 -40.65 -5.32
C MET A 296 37.94 -41.23 -3.92
N TRP A 297 37.59 -40.41 -2.92
CA TRP A 297 37.23 -40.90 -1.57
C TRP A 297 35.91 -41.66 -1.47
N ILE A 298 35.10 -41.69 -2.54
CA ILE A 298 33.90 -42.53 -2.67
C ILE A 298 34.26 -43.87 -3.31
N GLU A 299 35.20 -43.86 -4.25
CA GLU A 299 35.68 -45.05 -4.95
C GLU A 299 36.61 -45.89 -4.06
N GLU A 300 37.54 -45.26 -3.36
CA GLU A 300 38.48 -45.91 -2.42
C GLU A 300 37.87 -46.13 -1.02
N LYS A 301 36.53 -46.17 -0.91
CA LYS A 301 35.83 -46.27 0.38
C LYS A 301 36.22 -47.52 1.17
N GLU A 302 36.45 -48.64 0.47
CA GLU A 302 36.87 -49.91 1.06
C GLU A 302 38.31 -49.85 1.60
N GLU A 303 39.23 -49.22 0.88
CA GLU A 303 40.62 -49.07 1.31
C GLU A 303 40.74 -48.08 2.47
N LEU A 304 40.02 -46.97 2.39
CA LEU A 304 39.88 -46.02 3.50
C LEU A 304 39.31 -46.69 4.75
N SER A 305 38.44 -47.68 4.60
CA SER A 305 37.82 -48.39 5.74
C SER A 305 38.80 -49.31 6.48
N LYS A 306 39.88 -49.76 5.83
CA LYS A 306 40.94 -50.60 6.40
C LYS A 306 41.98 -49.80 7.20
N MET A 307 42.04 -48.48 7.00
CA MET A 307 42.99 -47.59 7.67
C MET A 307 42.51 -47.13 9.06
N SER A 308 43.46 -46.74 9.91
CA SER A 308 43.18 -46.09 11.21
C SER A 308 42.46 -44.75 11.03
N LYS A 309 41.77 -44.27 12.06
CA LYS A 309 40.93 -43.06 11.97
C LYS A 309 41.72 -41.80 11.62
N GLU A 310 42.97 -41.69 12.07
CA GLU A 310 43.84 -40.54 11.80
C GLU A 310 44.42 -40.58 10.37
N GLU A 311 44.90 -41.75 9.94
CA GLU A 311 45.38 -41.96 8.57
C GLU A 311 44.26 -41.74 7.56
N ARG A 312 43.06 -42.30 7.81
CA ARG A 312 41.87 -42.10 6.98
C ARG A 312 41.52 -40.62 6.80
N ARG A 313 41.70 -39.80 7.84
CA ARG A 313 41.45 -38.34 7.76
C ARG A 313 42.48 -37.64 6.89
N LYS A 314 43.76 -37.99 7.01
CA LYS A 314 44.85 -37.44 6.19
C LYS A 314 44.67 -37.80 4.72
N VAL A 315 44.53 -39.10 4.42
CA VAL A 315 44.33 -39.61 3.05
C VAL A 315 43.06 -39.02 2.42
N LYS A 316 41.93 -38.96 3.14
CA LYS A 316 40.70 -38.32 2.63
C LYS A 316 40.87 -36.83 2.32
N LYS A 317 41.75 -36.11 3.03
CA LYS A 317 42.06 -34.70 2.74
C LYS A 317 42.87 -34.59 1.45
N GLU A 318 43.90 -35.42 1.29
CA GLU A 318 44.72 -35.49 0.08
C GLU A 318 43.88 -35.85 -1.15
N LEU A 319 43.01 -36.86 -1.06
CA LEU A 319 42.07 -37.21 -2.13
C LEU A 319 41.10 -36.08 -2.51
N LYS A 320 40.67 -35.28 -1.52
CA LYS A 320 39.82 -34.10 -1.79
C LYS A 320 40.59 -32.98 -2.48
N GLU A 321 41.85 -32.77 -2.12
CA GLU A 321 42.73 -31.78 -2.76
C GLU A 321 43.06 -32.21 -4.20
N ALA A 322 43.40 -33.48 -4.40
CA ALA A 322 43.62 -34.06 -5.72
C ALA A 322 42.37 -33.96 -6.61
N TRP A 323 41.17 -34.23 -6.06
CA TRP A 323 39.92 -34.03 -6.80
C TRP A 323 39.66 -32.57 -7.17
N LYS A 324 39.89 -31.63 -6.25
CA LYS A 324 39.77 -30.20 -6.57
C LYS A 324 40.74 -29.80 -7.68
N SER A 325 41.99 -30.28 -7.62
CA SER A 325 43.00 -30.07 -8.66
C SER A 325 42.53 -30.61 -10.02
N ALA A 326 42.01 -31.84 -10.05
CA ALA A 326 41.46 -32.46 -11.26
C ALA A 326 40.27 -31.67 -11.84
N VAL A 327 39.37 -31.16 -11.00
CA VAL A 327 38.27 -30.29 -11.44
C VAL A 327 38.78 -28.97 -12.02
N TYR A 328 39.79 -28.34 -11.40
CA TYR A 328 40.41 -27.12 -11.92
C TYR A 328 41.10 -27.37 -13.27
N PHE A 329 41.84 -28.45 -13.38
CA PHE A 329 42.50 -28.86 -14.63
C PHE A 329 41.48 -29.09 -15.75
N CYS A 330 40.41 -29.85 -15.48
CA CYS A 330 39.33 -30.06 -16.44
C CYS A 330 38.68 -28.74 -16.89
N ARG A 331 38.44 -27.81 -15.95
CA ARG A 331 37.88 -26.49 -16.28
C ARG A 331 38.82 -25.68 -17.17
N ASN A 332 40.13 -25.79 -16.97
CA ASN A 332 41.11 -25.09 -17.79
C ASN A 332 41.15 -25.64 -19.21
N LEU A 333 41.24 -26.97 -19.37
CA LEU A 333 41.16 -27.63 -20.68
C LEU A 333 39.86 -27.27 -21.42
N ALA A 334 38.72 -27.28 -20.73
CA ALA A 334 37.45 -26.91 -21.34
C ALA A 334 37.41 -25.44 -21.82
N LYS A 335 38.16 -24.54 -21.17
CA LYS A 335 38.30 -23.14 -21.63
C LYS A 335 39.18 -23.07 -22.87
N GLU A 336 40.34 -23.74 -22.87
CA GLU A 336 41.26 -23.80 -24.00
C GLU A 336 40.57 -24.38 -25.24
N ASP A 337 39.86 -25.50 -25.10
CA ASP A 337 39.05 -26.10 -26.17
C ASP A 337 38.01 -25.12 -26.74
N LYS A 338 37.36 -24.35 -25.85
CA LYS A 338 36.35 -23.35 -26.25
C LYS A 338 36.99 -22.21 -27.03
N GLU A 339 38.21 -21.80 -26.66
CA GLU A 339 38.99 -20.79 -27.37
C GLU A 339 39.46 -21.29 -28.73
N ILE A 340 40.03 -22.50 -28.80
CA ILE A 340 40.41 -23.14 -30.07
C ILE A 340 39.21 -23.24 -31.02
N ARG A 341 38.03 -23.65 -30.51
CA ARG A 341 36.79 -23.69 -31.33
C ARG A 341 36.37 -22.31 -31.81
N LYS A 342 36.52 -21.25 -31.01
CA LYS A 342 36.24 -19.87 -31.44
C LYS A 342 37.22 -19.44 -32.52
N LEU A 343 38.52 -19.70 -32.33
CA LEU A 343 39.57 -19.37 -33.30
C LEU A 343 39.35 -20.11 -34.63
N LYS A 344 38.99 -21.41 -34.59
CA LYS A 344 38.57 -22.20 -35.78
C LYS A 344 37.42 -21.54 -36.54
N LYS A 345 36.39 -21.04 -35.83
CA LYS A 345 35.28 -20.32 -36.46
C LYS A 345 35.74 -18.99 -37.10
N VAL A 346 36.62 -18.25 -36.44
CA VAL A 346 37.14 -16.97 -36.95
C VAL A 346 38.05 -17.17 -38.16
N ALA A 347 38.98 -18.13 -38.09
CA ALA A 347 39.87 -18.50 -39.19
C ALA A 347 39.07 -18.95 -40.42
N ASN A 348 38.09 -19.85 -40.26
CA ASN A 348 37.22 -20.29 -41.36
C ASN A 348 36.42 -19.13 -41.97
N LYS A 349 35.94 -18.18 -41.15
CA LYS A 349 35.24 -17.00 -41.64
C LYS A 349 36.16 -16.06 -42.43
N LYS A 350 37.41 -15.87 -41.99
CA LYS A 350 38.42 -15.09 -42.72
C LYS A 350 38.81 -15.77 -44.04
N GLN A 351 39.02 -17.09 -44.02
CA GLN A 351 39.34 -17.90 -45.20
C GLN A 351 38.25 -17.78 -46.27
N ARG A 352 36.98 -18.04 -45.91
CA ARG A 352 35.86 -17.94 -46.86
C ARG A 352 35.75 -16.55 -47.50
N LYS A 353 35.92 -15.48 -46.70
CA LYS A 353 35.89 -14.12 -47.24
C LYS A 353 37.03 -13.84 -48.22
N LEU A 354 38.20 -14.43 -48.01
CA LEU A 354 39.33 -14.29 -48.92
C LEU A 354 39.06 -15.06 -50.23
N GLU A 355 38.63 -16.31 -50.12
CA GLU A 355 38.26 -17.17 -51.26
C GLU A 355 37.15 -16.54 -52.10
N GLU A 356 36.06 -16.08 -51.48
CA GLU A 356 34.94 -15.42 -52.15
C GLU A 356 35.40 -14.19 -52.94
N LYS A 357 36.29 -13.36 -52.39
CA LYS A 357 36.82 -12.17 -53.08
C LYS A 357 37.62 -12.53 -54.32
N ILE A 358 38.46 -13.56 -54.23
CA ILE A 358 39.32 -14.00 -55.33
C ILE A 358 38.46 -14.64 -56.42
N ILE A 359 37.63 -15.62 -56.06
CA ILE A 359 36.76 -16.34 -57.00
C ILE A 359 35.86 -15.36 -57.75
N LYS A 360 35.19 -14.45 -57.04
CA LYS A 360 34.31 -13.45 -57.65
C LYS A 360 35.04 -12.54 -58.64
N SER A 361 36.30 -12.21 -58.37
CA SER A 361 37.10 -11.38 -59.28
C SER A 361 37.40 -12.14 -60.58
N TYR A 362 37.77 -13.42 -60.50
CA TYR A 362 38.02 -14.26 -61.69
C TYR A 362 36.75 -14.62 -62.46
N GLU A 363 35.63 -14.88 -61.78
CA GLU A 363 34.34 -15.10 -62.43
C GLU A 363 33.91 -13.87 -63.23
N LYS A 364 34.00 -12.68 -62.63
CA LYS A 364 33.68 -11.42 -63.31
C LYS A 364 34.55 -11.20 -64.56
N MET A 365 35.86 -11.41 -64.46
CA MET A 365 36.77 -11.29 -65.60
C MET A 365 36.40 -12.25 -66.74
N ASN A 366 36.12 -13.52 -66.42
CA ASN A 366 35.71 -14.52 -67.42
C ASN A 366 34.34 -14.18 -68.04
N GLU A 367 33.39 -13.66 -67.26
CA GLU A 367 32.09 -13.22 -67.76
C GLU A 367 32.21 -12.02 -68.69
N GLU A 368 33.00 -11.00 -68.34
CA GLU A 368 33.25 -9.83 -69.18
C GLU A 368 33.85 -10.23 -70.54
N LEU A 369 34.87 -11.10 -70.51
CA LEU A 369 35.53 -11.65 -71.69
C LEU A 369 34.55 -12.42 -72.60
N LYS A 370 33.75 -13.32 -72.00
CA LYS A 370 32.76 -14.14 -72.73
C LYS A 370 31.61 -13.30 -73.30
N ASN A 371 31.15 -12.27 -72.57
CA ASN A 371 30.08 -11.40 -73.03
C ASN A 371 30.56 -10.53 -74.20
N ALA A 372 31.77 -9.97 -74.13
CA ALA A 372 32.35 -9.23 -75.26
C ALA A 372 32.44 -10.09 -76.53
N TRP A 373 32.88 -11.33 -76.41
CA TRP A 373 32.91 -12.28 -77.52
C TRP A 373 31.51 -12.54 -78.10
N LYS A 374 30.52 -12.85 -77.24
CA LYS A 374 29.13 -13.08 -77.67
C LYS A 374 28.52 -11.87 -78.38
N GLU A 375 28.76 -10.66 -77.88
CA GLU A 375 28.27 -9.42 -78.49
C GLU A 375 28.85 -9.22 -79.89
N GLU A 376 30.15 -9.46 -80.08
CA GLU A 376 30.78 -9.33 -81.39
C GLU A 376 30.29 -10.39 -82.38
N CYS A 377 30.13 -11.65 -81.94
CA CYS A 377 29.51 -12.70 -82.74
C CYS A 377 28.08 -12.32 -83.17
N LYS A 378 27.28 -11.79 -82.24
CA LYS A 378 25.91 -11.34 -82.52
C LYS A 378 25.87 -10.21 -83.55
N LYS A 379 26.76 -9.22 -83.46
CA LYS A 379 26.87 -8.13 -84.45
C LYS A 379 27.25 -8.65 -85.85
N ILE A 380 28.12 -9.67 -85.91
CA ILE A 380 28.46 -10.33 -87.18
C ILE A 380 27.25 -11.06 -87.75
N ASP A 381 26.50 -11.79 -86.91
CA ASP A 381 25.27 -12.47 -87.32
C ASP A 381 24.20 -11.52 -87.85
N GLU A 382 23.91 -10.43 -87.14
CA GLU A 382 22.93 -9.41 -87.55
C GLU A 382 23.31 -8.77 -88.89
N LEU A 383 24.60 -8.48 -89.10
CA LEU A 383 25.10 -7.93 -90.36
C LEU A 383 24.94 -8.92 -91.52
N CYS A 384 25.31 -10.19 -91.28
CA CYS A 384 25.13 -11.26 -92.24
C CYS A 384 23.65 -11.50 -92.59
N GLU A 385 22.74 -11.53 -91.61
CA GLU A 385 21.30 -11.72 -91.85
C GLU A 385 20.67 -10.58 -92.66
N LYS A 386 21.01 -9.33 -92.32
CA LYS A 386 20.47 -8.15 -93.02
C LYS A 386 20.85 -8.13 -94.51
N LYS A 387 22.07 -8.56 -94.84
CA LYS A 387 22.60 -8.52 -96.20
C LYS A 387 22.39 -9.84 -96.97
N SER A 388 22.39 -11.01 -96.31
CA SER A 388 22.08 -12.32 -96.93
C SER A 388 20.63 -12.47 -97.38
N LYS A 389 19.67 -11.78 -96.73
CA LYS A 389 18.31 -11.65 -97.28
C LYS A 389 18.30 -11.02 -98.68
N LYS A 390 19.33 -10.24 -99.03
CA LYS A 390 19.49 -9.51 -100.28
C LYS A 390 20.29 -10.29 -101.33
N ILE A 391 21.34 -11.01 -100.93
CA ILE A 391 22.21 -11.83 -101.80
C ILE A 391 22.38 -13.20 -101.16
N LYS A 392 21.81 -14.24 -101.79
CA LYS A 392 21.30 -15.37 -100.98
C LYS A 392 22.27 -16.50 -100.64
N ARG A 393 23.49 -16.65 -101.17
CA ARG A 393 24.22 -17.94 -100.97
C ARG A 393 25.76 -17.98 -100.87
N GLU A 394 26.54 -16.91 -100.98
CA GLU A 394 28.01 -17.09 -101.14
C GLU A 394 28.92 -16.68 -99.97
N ILE A 395 28.39 -16.16 -98.85
CA ILE A 395 29.25 -15.65 -97.78
C ILE A 395 29.45 -16.66 -96.66
N GLN A 396 30.72 -17.03 -96.45
CA GLN A 396 31.17 -17.87 -95.35
C GLN A 396 31.23 -17.04 -94.05
N LYS A 397 30.49 -17.49 -93.02
CA LYS A 397 30.54 -16.86 -91.69
C LYS A 397 31.88 -17.16 -91.02
N ILE A 398 32.58 -16.11 -90.57
CA ILE A 398 33.82 -16.20 -89.80
C ILE A 398 33.58 -15.48 -88.47
N TYR A 399 33.99 -16.08 -87.36
CA TYR A 399 33.88 -15.51 -86.02
C TYR A 399 35.26 -15.32 -85.37
N PRO A 400 35.41 -14.39 -84.41
CA PRO A 400 36.57 -14.36 -83.53
C PRO A 400 36.70 -15.67 -82.74
N GLU A 401 37.93 -16.09 -82.40
CA GLU A 401 38.17 -17.28 -81.57
C GLU A 401 37.53 -17.12 -80.17
N GLU A 402 36.98 -18.21 -79.61
CA GLU A 402 36.40 -18.19 -78.26
C GLU A 402 37.52 -18.04 -77.22
N PRO A 403 37.40 -17.08 -76.29
CA PRO A 403 38.45 -16.82 -75.32
C PRO A 403 38.62 -17.98 -74.34
N LYS A 404 39.87 -18.28 -73.97
CA LYS A 404 40.20 -19.30 -72.97
C LYS A 404 39.85 -18.80 -71.56
N LYS A 405 39.35 -19.70 -70.72
CA LYS A 405 39.05 -19.42 -69.32
C LYS A 405 40.35 -19.18 -68.54
N ILE A 406 40.34 -18.16 -67.68
CA ILE A 406 41.48 -17.84 -66.82
C ILE A 406 41.51 -18.82 -65.65
N ASP A 407 42.69 -19.41 -65.38
CA ASP A 407 42.90 -20.36 -64.30
C ASP A 407 42.90 -19.70 -62.92
N LEU A 408 42.31 -20.38 -61.94
CA LEU A 408 42.29 -19.92 -60.55
C LEU A 408 43.67 -20.10 -59.90
N PRO A 409 44.20 -19.07 -59.22
CA PRO A 409 45.47 -19.17 -58.51
C PRO A 409 45.31 -19.93 -57.18
N ASP A 410 46.43 -20.46 -56.66
CA ASP A 410 46.47 -21.09 -55.34
C ASP A 410 46.26 -20.04 -54.23
N ILE A 411 45.31 -20.30 -53.32
CA ILE A 411 44.85 -19.34 -52.31
C ILE A 411 45.55 -19.61 -50.98
N PRO A 412 46.26 -18.63 -50.40
CA PRO A 412 46.89 -18.77 -49.08
C PRO A 412 45.87 -19.12 -47.98
N LYS A 413 46.24 -20.01 -47.05
CA LYS A 413 45.35 -20.50 -45.98
C LYS A 413 45.62 -19.83 -44.63
N TYR A 414 44.57 -19.58 -43.85
CA TYR A 414 44.67 -19.24 -42.42
C TYR A 414 44.91 -20.50 -41.59
N GLU A 415 45.91 -20.46 -40.70
CA GLU A 415 46.24 -21.57 -39.80
C GLU A 415 46.02 -21.16 -38.33
N ILE A 416 46.03 -22.14 -37.42
CA ILE A 416 45.85 -21.91 -35.99
C ILE A 416 47.00 -22.58 -35.25
N ASP A 417 47.69 -21.79 -34.42
CA ASP A 417 48.64 -22.32 -33.45
C ASP A 417 47.87 -22.75 -32.20
N GLU A 418 47.64 -24.05 -32.04
CA GLU A 418 46.93 -24.60 -30.88
C GLU A 418 47.69 -24.40 -29.56
N LYS A 419 49.02 -24.19 -29.61
CA LYS A 419 49.84 -23.96 -28.40
C LYS A 419 49.80 -22.51 -27.95
N ARG A 420 49.78 -21.57 -28.89
CA ARG A 420 49.74 -20.12 -28.61
C ARG A 420 48.34 -19.53 -28.58
N LEU A 421 47.32 -20.31 -28.99
CA LEU A 421 45.93 -19.87 -29.10
C LEU A 421 45.79 -18.63 -30.02
N GLU A 422 46.51 -18.64 -31.13
CA GLU A 422 46.56 -17.54 -32.08
C GLU A 422 46.24 -17.99 -33.51
N ILE A 423 45.68 -17.08 -34.29
CA ILE A 423 45.46 -17.29 -35.73
C ILE A 423 46.72 -16.84 -36.45
N ILE A 424 47.32 -17.74 -37.21
CA ILE A 424 48.43 -17.43 -38.09
C ILE A 424 47.84 -16.92 -39.40
N GLU A 425 48.07 -15.64 -39.68
CA GLU A 425 47.65 -15.03 -40.94
C GLU A 425 48.58 -15.48 -42.08
N PRO A 426 48.03 -15.71 -43.30
CA PRO A 426 48.85 -16.01 -44.45
C PRO A 426 49.81 -14.85 -44.74
N ASN A 427 50.98 -15.18 -45.30
CA ASN A 427 52.01 -14.19 -45.58
C ASN A 427 51.44 -13.03 -46.41
N LYS A 428 51.50 -11.81 -45.85
CA LYS A 428 50.97 -10.59 -46.47
C LYS A 428 51.58 -10.31 -47.83
N ILE A 429 52.85 -10.67 -48.05
CA ILE A 429 53.52 -10.54 -49.34
C ILE A 429 52.85 -11.44 -50.36
N LYS A 430 52.58 -12.71 -50.03
CA LYS A 430 51.88 -13.64 -50.94
C LYS A 430 50.46 -13.17 -51.27
N ILE A 431 49.73 -12.60 -50.30
CA ILE A 431 48.39 -12.05 -50.55
C ILE A 431 48.48 -10.84 -51.49
N LYS A 432 49.45 -9.95 -51.28
CA LYS A 432 49.67 -8.79 -52.15
C LYS A 432 50.03 -9.23 -53.56
N ASP A 433 51.00 -10.14 -53.70
CA ASP A 433 51.42 -10.69 -54.99
C ASP A 433 50.25 -11.32 -55.76
N LEU A 434 49.31 -11.96 -55.04
CA LEU A 434 48.10 -12.53 -55.60
C LEU A 434 47.16 -11.46 -56.16
N PHE A 435 46.91 -10.38 -55.43
CA PHE A 435 46.07 -9.27 -55.92
C PHE A 435 46.76 -8.50 -57.07
N ASP A 436 48.07 -8.28 -56.98
CA ASP A 436 48.84 -7.69 -58.08
C ASP A 436 48.77 -8.56 -59.35
N ARG A 437 48.68 -9.89 -59.19
CA ARG A 437 48.45 -10.82 -60.31
C ARG A 437 47.03 -10.67 -60.87
N ILE A 438 46.01 -10.57 -60.03
CA ILE A 438 44.62 -10.34 -60.46
C ILE A 438 44.51 -9.04 -61.27
N ASP A 439 45.15 -7.96 -60.81
CA ASP A 439 45.13 -6.68 -61.51
C ASP A 439 45.83 -6.76 -62.88
N ARG A 440 46.94 -7.50 -62.97
CA ARG A 440 47.60 -7.78 -64.26
C ARG A 440 46.71 -8.63 -65.18
N ASP A 441 46.07 -9.66 -64.66
CA ASP A 441 45.16 -10.51 -65.42
C ASP A 441 43.98 -9.69 -65.96
N LYS A 442 43.45 -8.76 -65.17
CA LYS A 442 42.39 -7.84 -65.60
C LYS A 442 42.82 -6.96 -66.78
N ILE A 443 44.01 -6.38 -66.74
CA ILE A 443 44.56 -5.61 -67.86
C ILE A 443 44.71 -6.51 -69.11
N SER A 444 45.13 -7.76 -68.92
CA SER A 444 45.21 -8.73 -70.03
C SER A 444 43.85 -9.02 -70.64
N VAL A 445 42.80 -9.18 -69.82
CA VAL A 445 41.41 -9.38 -70.25
C VAL A 445 40.89 -8.18 -71.03
N GLU A 446 41.14 -6.96 -70.56
CA GLU A 446 40.75 -5.74 -71.28
C GLU A 446 41.41 -5.65 -72.66
N ARG A 447 42.68 -6.07 -72.78
CA ARG A 447 43.37 -6.15 -74.07
C ARG A 447 42.80 -7.25 -74.97
N GLU A 448 42.46 -8.41 -74.43
CA GLU A 448 41.79 -9.50 -75.17
C GLU A 448 40.43 -9.04 -75.70
N ILE A 449 39.63 -8.37 -74.87
CA ILE A 449 38.35 -7.78 -75.28
C ILE A 449 38.54 -6.79 -76.43
N LEU A 450 39.58 -5.94 -76.37
CA LEU A 450 39.90 -5.01 -77.44
C LEU A 450 40.24 -5.74 -78.74
N LYS A 451 41.09 -6.77 -78.68
CA LYS A 451 41.43 -7.61 -79.84
C LYS A 451 40.19 -8.29 -80.43
N ILE A 452 39.30 -8.83 -79.60
CA ILE A 452 38.04 -9.45 -80.04
C ILE A 452 37.19 -8.42 -80.81
N LYS A 453 37.12 -7.18 -80.32
CA LYS A 453 36.40 -6.10 -81.01
C LYS A 453 37.06 -5.66 -82.32
N GLU A 454 38.39 -5.56 -82.34
CA GLU A 454 39.16 -5.25 -83.55
C GLU A 454 38.97 -6.34 -84.61
N MET A 455 39.15 -7.61 -84.25
CA MET A 455 38.87 -8.76 -85.13
C MET A 455 37.41 -8.75 -85.60
N GLY A 456 36.45 -8.48 -84.70
CA GLY A 456 35.04 -8.35 -85.03
C GLY A 456 34.76 -7.24 -86.05
N ASN A 457 35.44 -6.08 -85.93
CA ASN A 457 35.37 -4.99 -86.89
C ASN A 457 35.98 -5.35 -88.24
N GLU A 458 37.17 -5.95 -88.26
CA GLU A 458 37.84 -6.40 -89.48
C GLU A 458 37.00 -7.42 -90.24
N ILE A 459 36.40 -8.38 -89.52
CA ILE A 459 35.48 -9.37 -90.08
C ILE A 459 34.26 -8.66 -90.67
N ARG A 460 33.64 -7.72 -89.96
CA ARG A 460 32.48 -6.97 -90.48
C ARG A 460 32.82 -6.14 -91.71
N GLU A 461 33.97 -5.47 -91.75
CA GLU A 461 34.42 -4.69 -92.92
C GLU A 461 34.78 -5.59 -94.10
N LYS A 462 35.36 -6.76 -93.85
CA LYS A 462 35.56 -7.78 -94.89
C LYS A 462 34.22 -8.24 -95.46
N ILE A 463 33.27 -8.60 -94.60
CA ILE A 463 31.92 -9.00 -95.01
C ILE A 463 31.23 -7.87 -95.83
N LYS A 464 31.33 -6.60 -95.40
CA LYS A 464 30.78 -5.46 -96.16
C LYS A 464 31.40 -5.34 -97.55
N ARG A 465 32.73 -5.40 -97.66
CA ARG A 465 33.44 -5.34 -98.95
C ARG A 465 33.07 -6.51 -99.86
N ASP A 466 33.01 -7.72 -99.31
CA ASP A 466 32.57 -8.91 -100.05
C ASP A 466 31.14 -8.72 -100.55
N PHE A 467 30.24 -8.12 -99.76
CA PHE A 467 28.89 -7.75 -100.22
C PHE A 467 28.87 -6.67 -101.30
N GLU A 468 29.70 -5.63 -101.22
CA GLU A 468 29.80 -4.58 -102.25
C GLU A 468 30.31 -5.13 -103.58
N LEU A 469 31.25 -6.08 -103.54
CA LEU A 469 31.75 -6.78 -104.73
C LEU A 469 30.68 -7.67 -105.36
N LEU A 470 29.79 -8.27 -104.56
CA LEU A 470 28.67 -9.09 -105.05
C LEU A 470 27.46 -8.27 -105.55
N GLU A 471 27.30 -7.01 -105.13
CA GLU A 471 26.24 -6.11 -105.62
C GLU A 471 26.60 -5.38 -106.94
N LYS A 472 27.88 -5.36 -107.34
CA LYS A 472 28.35 -4.88 -108.66
C LYS A 472 28.35 -6.02 -109.67
#